data_AF-A0A853XCZ7-F1
#
_entry.id   AF-A0A853XCZ7-F1
#
_cell.length_a   1.000
_cell.length_b   1.000
_cell.length_c   1.000
_cell.angle_alpha   90.00
_cell.angle_beta   90.00
_cell.angle_gamma   90.00
#
_symmetry.space_group_name_H-M   'P 1'
#
loop_
_entity.id
_entity.type
_entity.pdbx_description
1 polymer ?
#
loop_
_entity_poly.entity_id
_entity_poly.type
_entity_poly.pdbx_seq_one_letter_code
_entity_poly.pdbx_strand_id
1 'polypeptide(L)'
;MKEQAVEGYKSKVNGYDITNTKVGETKVEGTKTWNDNNTTDRPSTIKVDLLQNGKVVDTKEVTVETHWKYMFEKLQAYDENGVAYKYEVKEQAVPGYESKVNGYDITNTKVGKTKVEGTKTWKDDNATDRPEMIKVDLLQNGTVFATQEVSKATGWKYEFKDLAAYDAEGKAYKYEVKEQTVPGYESKVSGTDITNTKVGETKVEGTKTWNDNNATDRPSTIKVDLLQNGKVVDTKEVTVETHWKYTFEKLQAYDAEGKAYKYEVKEQAVEGYKSKVNGYDITNTKVGETKVEGTKTWKDDNATDRPSTIKVDLLQNGKVVDTKEVTAETNWKYTFEKLQAYDENGVAYKYEVKEQPVAGYESKVSGTDITNTKVGKTKVEGTKTWKDDNTTDRPEMIKVDLLQNGTVIAT
;
A
#
# COMPACT_ATOMS: atom_id res chain seq x y z
N MET A 1 16.34 -110.00 -21.92
CA MET A 1 14.98 -109.59 -22.32
C MET A 1 15.09 -108.25 -23.05
N LYS A 2 14.20 -107.92 -24.00
CA LYS A 2 14.14 -106.59 -24.62
C LYS A 2 12.69 -106.14 -24.65
N GLU A 3 12.43 -104.93 -24.18
CA GLU A 3 11.11 -104.31 -24.27
C GLU A 3 10.91 -103.71 -25.66
N GLN A 4 9.66 -103.70 -26.14
CA GLN A 4 9.28 -102.87 -27.28
C GLN A 4 9.36 -101.39 -26.90
N ALA A 5 9.65 -100.51 -27.85
CA ALA A 5 9.75 -99.09 -27.57
C ALA A 5 8.41 -98.55 -27.07
N VAL A 6 8.43 -97.87 -25.91
CA VAL A 6 7.26 -97.19 -25.34
C VAL A 6 7.46 -95.69 -25.59
N GLU A 7 6.53 -95.06 -26.29
CA GLU A 7 6.59 -93.64 -26.62
C GLU A 7 6.65 -92.78 -25.35
N GLY A 8 7.60 -91.84 -25.30
CA GLY A 8 7.81 -90.97 -24.13
C GLY A 8 8.55 -91.62 -22.95
N TYR A 9 9.09 -92.84 -23.13
CA TYR A 9 9.88 -93.53 -22.10
C TYR A 9 11.23 -94.01 -22.64
N LYS A 10 12.24 -93.97 -21.77
CA LYS A 10 13.55 -94.55 -21.99
C LYS A 10 13.68 -95.80 -21.10
N SER A 11 13.80 -96.97 -21.72
CA SER A 11 13.95 -98.24 -21.01
C SER A 11 15.41 -98.55 -20.67
N LYS A 12 15.64 -99.06 -19.47
CA LYS A 12 16.94 -99.57 -18.99
C LYS A 12 16.75 -101.00 -18.49
N VAL A 13 17.52 -101.94 -19.04
CA VAL A 13 17.47 -103.36 -18.66
C VAL A 13 18.65 -103.67 -17.74
N ASN A 14 18.39 -104.25 -16.57
CA ASN A 14 19.41 -104.74 -15.65
C ASN A 14 19.10 -106.19 -15.25
N GLY A 15 19.77 -107.17 -15.89
CA GLY A 15 19.44 -108.59 -15.73
C GLY A 15 18.05 -108.93 -16.29
N TYR A 16 17.11 -109.31 -15.41
CA TYR A 16 15.71 -109.59 -15.75
C TYR A 16 14.76 -108.41 -15.47
N ASP A 17 15.25 -107.34 -14.82
CA ASP A 17 14.44 -106.17 -14.50
C ASP A 17 14.50 -105.13 -15.62
N ILE A 18 13.34 -104.52 -15.94
CA ILE A 18 13.20 -103.43 -16.91
C ILE A 18 12.62 -102.22 -16.18
N THR A 19 13.32 -101.09 -16.25
CA THR A 19 12.83 -99.81 -15.71
C THR A 19 12.56 -98.84 -16.85
N ASN A 20 11.35 -98.27 -16.88
CA ASN A 20 10.96 -97.23 -17.81
C ASN A 20 10.96 -95.86 -17.12
N THR A 21 11.83 -94.96 -17.57
CA THR A 21 11.86 -93.57 -17.10
C THR A 21 11.17 -92.68 -18.12
N LYS A 22 10.23 -91.84 -17.68
CA LYS A 22 9.57 -90.87 -18.54
C LYS A 22 10.58 -89.84 -19.06
N VAL A 23 10.58 -89.58 -20.35
CA VAL A 23 11.45 -88.60 -21.01
C VAL A 23 10.64 -87.71 -21.94
N GLY A 24 11.15 -86.53 -22.24
CA GLY A 24 10.51 -85.61 -23.16
C GLY A 24 11.19 -84.26 -23.17
N GLU A 25 10.94 -83.49 -24.21
CA GLU A 25 11.37 -82.10 -24.28
C GLU A 25 10.16 -81.17 -24.13
N THR A 26 10.41 -79.98 -23.62
CA THR A 26 9.45 -78.89 -23.52
C THR A 26 10.11 -77.59 -23.99
N LYS A 27 9.32 -76.53 -24.05
CA LYS A 27 9.79 -75.17 -24.28
C LYS A 27 9.17 -74.23 -23.26
N VAL A 28 9.87 -73.14 -22.98
CA VAL A 28 9.37 -72.01 -22.20
C VAL A 28 9.39 -70.79 -23.10
N GLU A 29 8.24 -70.17 -23.32
CA GLU A 29 8.13 -68.95 -24.12
C GLU A 29 7.35 -67.90 -23.33
N GLY A 30 7.77 -66.64 -23.48
CA GLY A 30 7.20 -65.53 -22.76
C GLY A 30 7.39 -64.21 -23.51
N THR A 31 6.63 -63.22 -23.07
CA THR A 31 6.67 -61.86 -23.59
C THR A 31 7.10 -60.87 -22.51
N LYS A 32 7.71 -59.78 -22.95
CA LYS A 32 8.10 -58.66 -22.09
C LYS A 32 7.22 -57.45 -22.40
N THR A 33 6.54 -56.97 -21.36
CA THR A 33 5.71 -55.75 -21.39
C THR A 33 6.37 -54.64 -20.58
N TRP A 34 6.22 -53.39 -21.04
CA TRP A 34 6.72 -52.20 -20.39
C TRP A 34 5.56 -51.27 -20.03
N ASN A 35 5.34 -51.06 -18.73
CA ASN A 35 4.42 -50.07 -18.16
C ASN A 35 5.23 -48.83 -17.78
N ASP A 36 5.56 -48.01 -18.77
CA ASP A 36 6.42 -46.83 -18.59
C ASP A 36 6.01 -45.63 -19.45
N ASN A 37 4.77 -45.67 -19.94
CA ASN A 37 4.20 -44.65 -20.81
C ASN A 37 5.11 -44.31 -22.03
N ASN A 38 5.79 -45.31 -22.59
CA ASN A 38 6.70 -45.18 -23.73
C ASN A 38 7.82 -44.16 -23.51
N THR A 39 8.39 -44.18 -22.30
CA THR A 39 9.52 -43.33 -21.94
C THR A 39 10.75 -43.55 -22.85
N THR A 40 11.55 -42.50 -23.03
CA THR A 40 12.74 -42.52 -23.91
C THR A 40 14.00 -43.07 -23.24
N ASP A 41 13.98 -43.25 -21.92
CA ASP A 41 15.11 -43.77 -21.12
C ASP A 41 15.01 -45.29 -20.86
N ARG A 42 14.09 -45.98 -21.55
CA ARG A 42 13.95 -47.44 -21.49
C ARG A 42 15.26 -48.12 -21.92
N PRO A 43 15.75 -49.14 -21.19
CA PRO A 43 16.93 -49.89 -21.62
C PRO A 43 16.69 -50.60 -22.95
N SER A 44 17.75 -50.74 -23.75
CA SER A 44 17.70 -51.40 -25.06
C SER A 44 17.61 -52.93 -24.98
N THR A 45 18.00 -53.50 -23.84
CA THR A 45 18.05 -54.95 -23.59
C THR A 45 17.74 -55.27 -22.12
N ILE A 46 17.19 -56.45 -21.88
CA ILE A 46 17.05 -57.06 -20.55
C ILE A 46 17.62 -58.48 -20.59
N LYS A 47 17.92 -59.03 -19.41
CA LYS A 47 18.33 -60.43 -19.26
C LYS A 47 17.27 -61.21 -18.51
N VAL A 48 16.79 -62.30 -19.14
CA VAL A 48 15.83 -63.23 -18.56
C VAL A 48 16.54 -64.55 -18.28
N ASP A 49 16.60 -64.93 -17.01
CA ASP A 49 17.14 -66.20 -16.56
C ASP A 49 16.03 -67.26 -16.59
N LEU A 50 16.33 -68.44 -17.13
CA LEU A 50 15.52 -69.65 -17.00
C LEU A 50 15.97 -70.41 -15.76
N LEU A 51 15.03 -70.69 -14.86
CA LEU A 51 15.28 -71.47 -13.66
C LEU A 51 14.67 -72.86 -13.82
N GLN A 52 15.47 -73.89 -13.56
CA GLN A 52 15.05 -75.28 -13.44
C GLN A 52 15.13 -75.68 -11.97
N ASN A 53 13.98 -76.02 -11.36
CA ASN A 53 13.87 -76.33 -9.93
C ASN A 53 14.57 -75.29 -9.03
N GLY A 54 14.43 -74.01 -9.38
CA GLY A 54 15.02 -72.89 -8.64
C GLY A 54 16.49 -72.56 -8.94
N LYS A 55 17.16 -73.29 -9.85
CA LYS A 55 18.54 -73.01 -10.28
C LYS A 55 18.56 -72.40 -11.67
N VAL A 56 19.32 -71.33 -11.87
CA VAL A 56 19.54 -70.75 -13.20
C VAL A 56 20.28 -71.77 -14.08
N VAL A 57 19.71 -72.07 -15.25
CA VAL A 57 20.26 -73.04 -16.21
C VAL A 57 20.54 -72.43 -17.58
N ASP A 58 19.91 -71.30 -17.91
CA ASP A 58 20.14 -70.55 -19.14
C ASP A 58 19.75 -69.08 -18.95
N THR A 59 20.26 -68.18 -19.79
CA THR A 59 19.94 -66.76 -19.79
C THR A 59 19.77 -66.27 -21.22
N LYS A 60 18.70 -65.53 -21.50
CA LYS A 60 18.49 -64.86 -22.79
C LYS A 60 18.48 -63.35 -22.66
N GLU A 61 19.11 -62.70 -23.63
CA GLU A 61 18.93 -61.27 -23.88
C GLU A 61 17.67 -61.05 -24.70
N VAL A 62 16.84 -60.09 -24.27
CA VAL A 62 15.56 -59.74 -24.91
C VAL A 62 15.59 -58.27 -25.27
N THR A 63 15.32 -57.96 -26.53
CA THR A 63 15.49 -56.62 -27.09
C THR A 63 14.26 -56.20 -27.90
N VAL A 64 14.27 -54.96 -28.41
CA VAL A 64 13.27 -54.50 -29.37
C VAL A 64 13.30 -55.30 -30.68
N GLU A 65 14.47 -55.78 -31.12
CA GLU A 65 14.62 -56.57 -32.35
C GLU A 65 13.93 -57.93 -32.24
N THR A 66 13.95 -58.53 -31.04
CA THR A 66 13.17 -59.76 -30.76
C THR A 66 11.69 -59.49 -30.50
N HIS A 67 11.23 -58.25 -30.73
CA HIS A 67 9.89 -57.78 -30.43
C HIS A 67 9.50 -58.03 -28.97
N TRP A 68 10.48 -57.95 -28.06
CA TRP A 68 10.30 -58.23 -26.63
C TRP A 68 9.75 -59.64 -26.35
N LYS A 69 10.08 -60.62 -27.20
CA LYS A 69 9.74 -62.03 -27.00
C LYS A 69 11.00 -62.85 -26.78
N TYR A 70 10.85 -63.94 -26.03
CA TYR A 70 11.93 -64.89 -25.80
C TYR A 70 11.38 -66.32 -25.70
N MET A 71 12.24 -67.29 -26.01
CA MET A 71 11.91 -68.71 -26.01
C MET A 71 13.12 -69.54 -25.65
N PHE A 72 12.98 -70.48 -24.73
CA PHE A 72 13.95 -71.52 -24.42
C PHE A 72 13.43 -72.84 -24.97
N GLU A 73 14.19 -73.46 -25.88
CA GLU A 73 13.79 -74.68 -26.59
C GLU A 73 14.58 -75.90 -26.10
N LYS A 74 14.09 -77.11 -26.42
CA LYS A 74 14.77 -78.39 -26.15
C LYS A 74 15.11 -78.59 -24.67
N LEU A 75 14.23 -78.10 -23.78
CA LEU A 75 14.38 -78.26 -22.34
C LEU A 75 13.93 -79.64 -21.92
N GLN A 76 14.70 -80.33 -21.08
CA GLN A 76 14.27 -81.64 -20.56
C GLN A 76 13.00 -81.48 -19.70
N ALA A 77 11.97 -82.28 -19.95
CA ALA A 77 10.72 -82.21 -19.20
C ALA A 77 10.79 -82.99 -17.87
N TYR A 78 11.65 -84.01 -17.77
CA TYR A 78 11.75 -84.90 -16.62
C TYR A 78 13.21 -85.16 -16.24
N ASP A 79 13.47 -85.38 -14.95
CA ASP A 79 14.78 -85.77 -14.43
C ASP A 79 15.10 -87.25 -14.67
N GLU A 80 16.26 -87.72 -14.19
CA GLU A 80 16.71 -89.11 -14.35
C GLU A 80 15.78 -90.15 -13.69
N ASN A 81 14.92 -89.71 -12.76
CA ASN A 81 13.94 -90.54 -12.06
C ASN A 81 12.53 -90.41 -12.66
N GLY A 82 12.34 -89.60 -13.70
CA GLY A 82 11.05 -89.36 -14.33
C GLY A 82 10.17 -88.32 -13.60
N VAL A 83 10.74 -87.52 -12.69
CA VAL A 83 10.05 -86.41 -12.02
C VAL A 83 10.07 -85.18 -12.89
N ALA A 84 8.93 -84.51 -13.06
CA ALA A 84 8.84 -83.33 -13.92
C ALA A 84 9.68 -82.16 -13.39
N TYR A 85 10.46 -81.52 -14.27
CA TYR A 85 11.13 -80.28 -13.93
C TYR A 85 10.12 -79.13 -13.83
N LYS A 86 10.25 -78.32 -12.78
CA LYS A 86 9.57 -77.04 -12.67
C LYS A 86 10.44 -75.97 -13.33
N TYR A 87 9.89 -75.32 -14.36
CA TYR A 87 10.53 -74.17 -14.99
C TYR A 87 9.88 -72.88 -14.55
N GLU A 88 10.70 -71.88 -14.28
CA GLU A 88 10.30 -70.52 -13.92
C GLU A 88 11.23 -69.55 -14.65
N VAL A 89 10.79 -68.30 -14.81
CA VAL A 89 11.62 -67.23 -15.39
C VAL A 89 11.85 -66.16 -14.35
N LYS A 90 13.02 -65.54 -14.39
CA LYS A 90 13.34 -64.39 -13.55
C LYS A 90 14.06 -63.34 -14.39
N GLU A 91 13.62 -62.11 -14.29
CA GLU A 91 14.37 -61.00 -14.87
C GLU A 91 15.51 -60.59 -13.93
N GLN A 92 16.67 -60.30 -14.52
CA GLN A 92 17.72 -59.57 -13.80
C GLN A 92 17.25 -58.13 -13.52
N ALA A 93 17.68 -57.56 -12.39
CA ALA A 93 17.19 -56.26 -11.95
C ALA A 93 17.43 -55.16 -13.00
N VAL A 94 16.37 -54.42 -13.32
CA VAL A 94 16.41 -53.28 -14.24
C VAL A 94 16.32 -51.98 -13.43
N PRO A 95 17.36 -51.13 -13.39
CA PRO A 95 17.33 -49.89 -12.64
C PRO A 95 16.14 -49.00 -13.00
N GLY A 96 15.41 -48.51 -11.99
CA GLY A 96 14.23 -47.64 -12.20
C GLY A 96 12.92 -48.38 -12.52
N TYR A 97 12.94 -49.71 -12.48
CA TYR A 97 11.76 -50.53 -12.76
C TYR A 97 11.52 -51.57 -11.67
N GLU A 98 10.24 -51.83 -11.41
CA GLU A 98 9.78 -52.97 -10.63
C GLU A 98 9.28 -54.05 -11.59
N SER A 99 9.76 -55.29 -11.41
CA SER A 99 9.47 -56.43 -12.30
C SER A 99 8.44 -57.36 -11.68
N LYS A 100 7.45 -57.77 -12.47
CA LYS A 100 6.42 -58.75 -12.09
C LYS A 100 6.33 -59.85 -13.12
N VAL A 101 6.42 -61.10 -12.67
CA VAL A 101 6.29 -62.29 -13.50
C VAL A 101 4.90 -62.90 -13.35
N ASN A 102 4.21 -63.17 -14.46
CA ASN A 102 2.94 -63.87 -14.50
C ASN A 102 3.06 -65.08 -15.46
N GLY A 103 3.19 -66.28 -14.91
CA GLY A 103 3.60 -67.45 -15.69
C GLY A 103 5.01 -67.26 -16.23
N TYR A 104 5.13 -67.00 -17.53
CA TYR A 104 6.40 -66.64 -18.20
C TYR A 104 6.38 -65.23 -18.80
N ASP A 105 5.29 -64.49 -18.68
CA ASP A 105 5.27 -63.10 -19.11
C ASP A 105 5.87 -62.20 -18.02
N ILE A 106 6.68 -61.23 -18.45
CA ILE A 106 7.37 -60.29 -17.58
C ILE A 106 6.84 -58.90 -17.85
N THR A 107 6.39 -58.20 -16.82
CA THR A 107 6.00 -56.78 -16.91
C THR A 107 6.93 -55.95 -16.05
N ASN A 108 7.55 -54.92 -16.63
CA ASN A 108 8.26 -53.90 -15.85
C ASN A 108 7.45 -52.63 -15.78
N THR A 109 7.21 -52.17 -14.55
CA THR A 109 6.57 -50.88 -14.28
C THR A 109 7.62 -49.88 -13.84
N LYS A 110 7.61 -48.69 -14.44
CA LYS A 110 8.54 -47.62 -14.09
C LYS A 110 8.21 -47.09 -12.70
N VAL A 111 9.22 -47.02 -11.84
CA VAL A 111 9.09 -46.58 -10.45
C VAL A 111 10.18 -45.58 -10.10
N GLY A 112 9.89 -44.71 -9.13
CA GLY A 112 10.83 -43.71 -8.68
C GLY A 112 10.24 -42.88 -7.55
N LYS A 113 11.12 -42.20 -6.82
CA LYS A 113 10.74 -41.22 -5.82
C LYS A 113 11.23 -39.84 -6.23
N THR A 114 10.47 -38.82 -5.85
CA THR A 114 10.83 -37.42 -5.99
C THR A 114 10.50 -36.66 -4.71
N LYS A 115 10.84 -35.38 -4.70
CA LYS A 115 10.47 -34.46 -3.63
C LYS A 115 10.05 -33.12 -4.23
N VAL A 116 9.23 -32.38 -3.49
CA VAL A 116 8.82 -31.02 -3.82
C VAL A 116 9.19 -30.12 -2.66
N GLU A 117 10.03 -29.13 -2.89
CA GLU A 117 10.43 -28.16 -1.88
C GLU A 117 10.28 -26.74 -2.42
N GLY A 118 10.01 -25.81 -1.52
CA GLY A 118 9.82 -24.42 -1.88
C GLY A 118 9.98 -23.49 -0.68
N THR A 119 10.06 -22.21 -0.98
CA THR A 119 10.18 -21.14 0.00
C THR A 119 8.99 -20.19 -0.08
N LYS A 120 8.72 -19.53 1.05
CA LYS A 120 7.69 -18.51 1.18
C LYS A 120 8.34 -17.15 1.38
N THR A 121 8.00 -16.22 0.49
CA THR A 121 8.42 -14.82 0.55
C THR A 121 7.22 -13.92 0.85
N TRP A 122 7.45 -12.88 1.64
CA TRP A 122 6.46 -11.85 1.99
C TRP A 122 6.92 -10.50 1.43
N LYS A 123 6.03 -9.87 0.66
CA LYS A 123 6.12 -8.49 0.14
C LYS A 123 5.10 -7.66 0.89
N ASP A 124 5.48 -7.12 2.04
CA ASP A 124 4.55 -6.49 2.99
C ASP A 124 5.21 -5.47 3.92
N ASP A 125 6.42 -5.04 3.61
CA ASP A 125 7.24 -4.13 4.44
C ASP A 125 7.31 -4.53 5.93
N ASN A 126 7.35 -5.84 6.21
CA ASN A 126 7.34 -6.41 7.56
C ASN A 126 6.08 -6.03 8.37
N ALA A 127 4.92 -6.07 7.72
CA ALA A 127 3.62 -5.83 8.32
C ALA A 127 3.43 -6.55 9.67
N THR A 128 2.89 -5.82 10.65
CA THR A 128 2.64 -6.33 12.01
C THR A 128 1.47 -7.30 12.09
N ASP A 129 0.59 -7.30 11.09
CA ASP A 129 -0.59 -8.16 11.00
C ASP A 129 -0.36 -9.39 10.10
N ARG A 130 0.90 -9.72 9.79
CA ARG A 130 1.26 -10.95 9.08
C ARG A 130 0.83 -12.18 9.89
N PRO A 131 0.19 -13.19 9.26
CA PRO A 131 -0.18 -14.42 9.96
C PRO A 131 1.06 -15.19 10.45
N GLU A 132 0.92 -15.91 11.56
CA GLU A 132 2.01 -16.72 12.12
C GLU A 132 2.36 -17.93 11.26
N MET A 133 1.39 -18.43 10.48
CA MET A 133 1.51 -19.59 9.62
C MET A 133 0.59 -19.48 8.39
N ILE A 134 0.92 -20.25 7.35
CA ILE A 134 0.10 -20.49 6.16
C ILE A 134 -0.05 -21.99 5.93
N LYS A 135 -0.98 -22.38 5.05
CA LYS A 135 -1.14 -23.75 4.59
C LYS A 135 -0.79 -23.84 3.10
N VAL A 136 0.15 -24.72 2.79
CA VAL A 136 0.57 -25.03 1.42
C VAL A 136 0.08 -26.42 1.06
N ASP A 137 -0.77 -26.49 0.04
CA ASP A 137 -1.27 -27.73 -0.52
C ASP A 137 -0.32 -28.21 -1.63
N LEU A 138 0.08 -29.47 -1.57
CA LEU A 138 0.71 -30.20 -2.67
C LEU A 138 -0.40 -30.83 -3.52
N LEU A 139 -0.44 -30.50 -4.80
CA LEU A 139 -1.37 -31.08 -5.75
C LEU A 139 -0.66 -32.17 -6.56
N GLN A 140 -1.27 -33.34 -6.65
CA GLN A 140 -0.87 -34.43 -7.55
C GLN A 140 -1.91 -34.53 -8.68
N ASN A 141 -1.47 -34.32 -9.92
CA ASN A 141 -2.35 -34.29 -11.10
C ASN A 141 -3.58 -33.36 -10.92
N GLY A 142 -3.39 -32.22 -10.26
CA GLY A 142 -4.45 -31.23 -10.01
C GLY A 142 -5.34 -31.51 -8.79
N THR A 143 -5.14 -32.60 -8.05
CA THR A 143 -5.89 -32.92 -6.83
C THR A 143 -5.02 -32.73 -5.59
N VAL A 144 -5.57 -32.17 -4.51
CA VAL A 144 -4.83 -32.04 -3.24
C VAL A 144 -4.43 -33.41 -2.73
N PHE A 145 -3.12 -33.61 -2.58
CA PHE A 145 -2.49 -34.85 -2.13
C PHE A 145 -2.03 -34.75 -0.68
N ALA A 146 -1.47 -33.61 -0.29
CA ALA A 146 -1.02 -33.33 1.07
C ALA A 146 -1.10 -31.83 1.35
N THR A 147 -1.09 -31.46 2.63
CA THR A 147 -1.02 -30.07 3.09
C THR A 147 0.06 -29.96 4.16
N GLN A 148 0.86 -28.90 4.10
CA GLN A 148 1.87 -28.58 5.11
C GLN A 148 1.64 -27.18 5.68
N GLU A 149 1.77 -27.05 6.99
CA GLU A 149 1.81 -25.75 7.66
C GLU A 149 3.22 -25.16 7.61
N VAL A 150 3.32 -23.90 7.18
CA VAL A 150 4.59 -23.20 6.97
C VAL A 150 4.58 -21.93 7.80
N SER A 151 5.63 -21.68 8.57
CA SER A 151 5.67 -20.59 9.54
C SER A 151 7.06 -19.98 9.63
N LYS A 152 7.20 -18.93 10.45
CA LYS A 152 8.51 -18.38 10.79
C LYS A 152 9.42 -19.42 11.46
N ALA A 153 8.86 -20.35 12.24
CA ALA A 153 9.59 -21.43 12.90
C ALA A 153 10.21 -22.42 11.90
N THR A 154 9.56 -22.65 10.76
CA THR A 154 10.13 -23.45 9.65
C THR A 154 11.05 -22.64 8.74
N GLY A 155 11.36 -21.40 9.11
CA GLY A 155 12.12 -20.47 8.27
C GLY A 155 11.40 -20.12 6.97
N TRP A 156 10.07 -20.23 6.93
CA TRP A 156 9.25 -20.06 5.73
C TRP A 156 9.65 -21.00 4.58
N LYS A 157 10.06 -22.23 4.93
CA LYS A 157 10.37 -23.30 3.97
C LYS A 157 9.48 -24.50 4.20
N TYR A 158 9.26 -25.28 3.15
CA TYR A 158 8.49 -26.52 3.19
C TYR A 158 9.06 -27.56 2.23
N GLU A 159 8.82 -28.84 2.52
CA GLU A 159 9.38 -29.96 1.78
C GLU A 159 8.48 -31.19 1.92
N PHE A 160 8.00 -31.70 0.79
CA PHE A 160 7.28 -32.96 0.67
C PHE A 160 8.23 -34.03 0.13
N LYS A 161 8.55 -35.05 0.94
CA LYS A 161 9.51 -36.12 0.63
C LYS A 161 8.82 -37.41 0.18
N ASP A 162 9.61 -38.31 -0.38
CA ASP A 162 9.21 -39.69 -0.69
C ASP A 162 7.98 -39.80 -1.58
N LEU A 163 7.77 -38.81 -2.46
CA LEU A 163 6.64 -38.78 -3.39
C LEU A 163 6.88 -39.78 -4.52
N ALA A 164 5.88 -40.59 -4.86
CA ALA A 164 5.96 -41.44 -6.05
C ALA A 164 6.14 -40.57 -7.30
N ALA A 165 7.09 -40.89 -8.16
CA ALA A 165 7.31 -40.18 -9.41
C ALA A 165 6.37 -40.66 -10.53
N TYR A 166 5.87 -41.89 -10.44
CA TYR A 166 5.05 -42.55 -11.46
C TYR A 166 3.85 -43.27 -10.82
N ASP A 167 2.75 -43.35 -11.55
CA ASP A 167 1.57 -44.15 -11.20
C ASP A 167 1.77 -45.65 -11.48
N ALA A 168 0.72 -46.45 -11.24
CA ALA A 168 0.75 -47.90 -11.42
C ALA A 168 0.98 -48.34 -12.87
N GLU A 169 0.70 -47.46 -13.83
CA GLU A 169 0.91 -47.64 -15.27
C GLU A 169 2.27 -47.08 -15.74
N GLY A 170 3.06 -46.52 -14.82
CA GLY A 170 4.38 -45.94 -15.10
C GLY A 170 4.33 -44.56 -15.76
N LYS A 171 3.20 -43.86 -15.67
CA LYS A 171 3.06 -42.47 -16.14
C LYS A 171 3.46 -41.51 -15.03
N ALA A 172 4.22 -40.48 -15.38
CA ALA A 172 4.75 -39.53 -14.41
C ALA A 172 3.63 -38.71 -13.75
N TYR A 173 3.70 -38.56 -12.42
CA TYR A 173 2.86 -37.63 -11.68
C TYR A 173 3.31 -36.20 -11.93
N LYS A 174 2.35 -35.30 -12.16
CA LYS A 174 2.57 -33.85 -12.15
C LYS A 174 2.33 -33.34 -10.72
N TYR A 175 3.35 -32.77 -10.10
CA TYR A 175 3.23 -32.11 -8.80
C TYR A 175 3.27 -30.59 -8.95
N GLU A 176 2.37 -29.92 -8.25
CA GLU A 176 2.26 -28.46 -8.18
C GLU A 176 1.96 -28.05 -6.74
N VAL A 177 2.20 -26.79 -6.40
CA VAL A 177 1.91 -26.27 -5.05
C VAL A 177 0.87 -25.16 -5.16
N LYS A 178 0.02 -25.04 -4.14
CA LYS A 178 -0.95 -23.97 -4.03
C LYS A 178 -1.00 -23.51 -2.58
N GLU A 179 -1.03 -22.20 -2.37
CA GLU A 179 -1.33 -21.65 -1.05
C GLU A 179 -2.84 -21.57 -0.84
N GLN A 180 -3.30 -21.90 0.36
CA GLN A 180 -4.64 -21.54 0.79
C GLN A 180 -4.75 -20.02 0.97
N THR A 181 -5.94 -19.45 0.71
CA THR A 181 -6.16 -18.01 0.75
C THR A 181 -5.69 -17.40 2.08
N VAL A 182 -4.86 -16.35 1.99
CA VAL A 182 -4.42 -15.56 3.14
C VAL A 182 -5.11 -14.18 3.09
N PRO A 183 -5.97 -13.84 4.06
CA PRO A 183 -6.68 -12.57 4.06
C PRO A 183 -5.74 -11.35 3.99
N GLY A 184 -6.03 -10.40 3.09
CA GLY A 184 -5.23 -9.19 2.89
C GLY A 184 -3.96 -9.40 2.06
N TYR A 185 -3.79 -10.57 1.42
CA TYR A 185 -2.66 -10.86 0.58
C TYR A 185 -3.09 -11.48 -0.76
N GLU A 186 -2.37 -11.12 -1.81
CA GLU A 186 -2.41 -11.79 -3.10
C GLU A 186 -1.24 -12.76 -3.21
N SER A 187 -1.52 -14.01 -3.62
CA SER A 187 -0.54 -15.10 -3.68
C SER A 187 -0.11 -15.38 -5.11
N LYS A 188 1.20 -15.54 -5.33
CA LYS A 188 1.79 -15.92 -6.62
C LYS A 188 2.78 -17.07 -6.44
N VAL A 189 2.64 -18.10 -7.26
CA VAL A 189 3.53 -19.27 -7.29
C VAL A 189 4.46 -19.19 -8.50
N SER A 190 5.76 -19.39 -8.29
CA SER A 190 6.78 -19.49 -9.35
C SER A 190 7.57 -20.78 -9.16
N GLY A 191 7.30 -21.78 -10.00
CA GLY A 191 7.75 -23.15 -9.75
C GLY A 191 7.09 -23.68 -8.49
N THR A 192 7.85 -23.71 -7.40
CA THR A 192 7.39 -24.08 -6.06
C THR A 192 7.56 -22.95 -5.04
N ASP A 193 8.18 -21.83 -5.41
CA ASP A 193 8.28 -20.69 -4.50
C ASP A 193 6.97 -19.89 -4.48
N ILE A 194 6.55 -19.50 -3.29
CA ILE A 194 5.30 -18.77 -3.06
C ILE A 194 5.67 -17.36 -2.59
N THR A 195 5.09 -16.34 -3.23
CA THR A 195 5.20 -14.94 -2.78
C THR A 195 3.82 -14.42 -2.44
N ASN A 196 3.65 -13.87 -1.23
CA ASN A 196 2.47 -13.08 -0.89
C ASN A 196 2.81 -11.59 -0.91
N THR A 197 2.00 -10.83 -1.63
CA THR A 197 2.04 -9.37 -1.65
C THR A 197 0.86 -8.82 -0.85
N LYS A 198 1.12 -7.89 0.06
CA LYS A 198 0.08 -7.22 0.83
C LYS A 198 -0.79 -6.40 -0.13
N VAL A 199 -2.11 -6.55 -0.01
CA VAL A 199 -3.08 -5.82 -0.84
C VAL A 199 -4.22 -5.31 0.04
N GLY A 200 -4.90 -4.29 -0.45
CA GLY A 200 -6.05 -3.71 0.23
C GLY A 200 -6.46 -2.39 -0.39
N GLU A 201 -7.68 -1.97 -0.11
CA GLU A 201 -8.20 -0.67 -0.50
C GLU A 201 -8.37 0.23 0.73
N THR A 202 -8.26 1.53 0.51
CA THR A 202 -8.52 2.58 1.49
C THR A 202 -9.34 3.69 0.85
N LYS A 203 -9.70 4.69 1.66
CA LYS A 203 -10.34 5.92 1.21
C LYS A 203 -9.74 7.12 1.90
N VAL A 204 -9.81 8.27 1.24
CA VAL A 204 -9.43 9.57 1.80
C VAL A 204 -10.66 10.45 1.86
N GLU A 205 -10.97 10.96 3.04
CA GLU A 205 -12.15 11.79 3.29
C GLU A 205 -11.74 13.04 4.03
N GLY A 206 -12.29 14.17 3.60
CA GLY A 206 -11.99 15.47 4.19
C GLY A 206 -13.16 16.43 4.05
N THR A 207 -13.07 17.50 4.84
CA THR A 207 -14.02 18.60 4.84
C THR A 207 -13.31 19.91 4.51
N LYS A 208 -14.07 20.84 3.92
CA LYS A 208 -13.62 22.20 3.63
C LYS A 208 -14.32 23.18 4.57
N THR A 209 -13.51 23.98 5.26
CA THR A 209 -13.95 25.08 6.13
C THR A 209 -13.52 26.42 5.55
N TRP A 210 -14.40 27.42 5.71
CA TRP A 210 -14.17 28.80 5.29
C TRP A 210 -14.12 29.70 6.52
N ASN A 211 -12.95 30.28 6.78
CA ASN A 211 -12.72 31.34 7.76
C ASN A 211 -12.75 32.68 7.02
N ASP A 212 -13.96 33.16 6.73
CA ASP A 212 -14.20 34.32 5.88
C ASP A 212 -15.36 35.21 6.35
N ASN A 213 -15.85 34.96 7.56
CA ASN A 213 -17.02 35.64 8.14
C ASN A 213 -18.25 35.64 7.21
N ASN A 214 -18.51 34.52 6.52
CA ASN A 214 -19.60 34.35 5.54
C ASN A 214 -19.53 35.36 4.39
N ALA A 215 -18.34 35.50 3.81
CA ALA A 215 -18.10 36.39 2.68
C ALA A 215 -19.04 36.10 1.50
N THR A 216 -19.55 37.16 0.85
CA THR A 216 -20.50 37.07 -0.28
C THR A 216 -19.84 36.76 -1.61
N ASP A 217 -18.52 36.91 -1.70
CA ASP A 217 -17.67 36.67 -2.88
C ASP A 217 -16.93 35.34 -2.81
N ARG A 218 -17.35 34.43 -1.91
CA ARG A 218 -16.81 33.07 -1.82
C ARG A 218 -17.02 32.34 -3.16
N PRO A 219 -15.99 31.66 -3.70
CA PRO A 219 -16.15 30.88 -4.92
C PRO A 219 -17.16 29.75 -4.73
N SER A 220 -17.88 29.41 -5.79
CA SER A 220 -18.88 28.33 -5.78
C SER A 220 -18.29 26.93 -5.74
N THR A 221 -17.01 26.79 -6.11
CA THR A 221 -16.28 25.53 -6.20
C THR A 221 -14.80 25.71 -5.86
N ILE A 222 -14.17 24.65 -5.38
CA ILE A 222 -12.71 24.50 -5.26
C ILE A 222 -12.28 23.19 -5.90
N LYS A 223 -10.98 23.07 -6.20
CA LYS A 223 -10.37 21.82 -6.65
C LYS A 223 -9.43 21.28 -5.59
N VAL A 224 -9.66 20.04 -5.18
CA VAL A 224 -8.82 19.30 -4.23
C VAL A 224 -8.13 18.17 -4.99
N ASP A 225 -6.81 18.22 -5.03
CA ASP A 225 -5.95 17.19 -5.60
C ASP A 225 -5.65 16.13 -4.52
N LEU A 226 -5.80 14.85 -4.88
CA LEU A 226 -5.29 13.71 -4.12
C LEU A 226 -3.86 13.43 -4.58
N LEU A 227 -2.93 13.38 -3.64
CA LEU A 227 -1.54 13.04 -3.89
C LEU A 227 -1.24 11.64 -3.36
N GLN A 228 -0.67 10.79 -4.20
CA GLN A 228 -0.10 9.49 -3.83
C GLN A 228 1.43 9.59 -3.89
N ASN A 229 2.10 9.40 -2.76
CA ASN A 229 3.56 9.55 -2.64
C ASN A 229 4.08 10.87 -3.25
N GLY A 230 3.33 11.97 -3.03
CA GLY A 230 3.67 13.31 -3.52
C GLY A 230 3.31 13.61 -4.98
N LYS A 231 2.68 12.68 -5.72
CA LYS A 231 2.22 12.90 -7.09
C LYS A 231 0.69 13.01 -7.14
N VAL A 232 0.18 13.99 -7.87
CA VAL A 232 -1.27 14.10 -8.10
C VAL A 232 -1.75 12.89 -8.91
N VAL A 233 -2.75 12.19 -8.38
CA VAL A 233 -3.35 11.00 -9.00
C VAL A 233 -4.83 11.14 -9.29
N ASP A 234 -5.50 12.07 -8.61
CA ASP A 234 -6.90 12.39 -8.83
C ASP A 234 -7.19 13.83 -8.38
N THR A 235 -8.28 14.42 -8.88
CA THR A 235 -8.75 15.77 -8.50
C THR A 235 -10.27 15.76 -8.38
N LYS A 236 -10.78 16.29 -7.27
CA LYS A 236 -12.22 16.49 -7.06
C LYS A 236 -12.60 17.95 -6.99
N GLU A 237 -13.73 18.28 -7.61
CA GLU A 237 -14.43 19.53 -7.38
C GLU A 237 -15.31 19.41 -6.13
N VAL A 238 -15.22 20.42 -5.25
CA VAL A 238 -15.95 20.46 -3.98
C VAL A 238 -16.77 21.74 -3.94
N THR A 239 -18.06 21.61 -3.67
CA THR A 239 -19.03 22.71 -3.78
C THR A 239 -19.89 22.81 -2.53
N VAL A 240 -20.77 23.81 -2.49
CA VAL A 240 -21.81 23.90 -1.46
C VAL A 240 -22.79 22.74 -1.51
N GLU A 241 -23.07 22.17 -2.69
CA GLU A 241 -24.00 21.03 -2.85
C GLU A 241 -23.45 19.75 -2.20
N THR A 242 -22.13 19.55 -2.26
CA THR A 242 -21.46 18.46 -1.53
C THR A 242 -21.30 18.77 -0.05
N HIS A 243 -21.91 19.85 0.44
CA HIS A 243 -21.75 20.36 1.80
C HIS A 243 -20.29 20.58 2.18
N TRP A 244 -19.46 20.97 1.21
CA TRP A 244 -18.02 21.16 1.40
C TRP A 244 -17.30 19.89 1.89
N LYS A 245 -17.79 18.71 1.53
CA LYS A 245 -17.17 17.41 1.83
C LYS A 245 -16.71 16.74 0.55
N TYR A 246 -15.67 15.92 0.67
CA TYR A 246 -15.16 15.11 -0.43
C TYR A 246 -14.59 13.79 0.07
N THR A 247 -14.68 12.78 -0.80
CA THR A 247 -14.20 11.41 -0.54
C THR A 247 -13.54 10.86 -1.80
N PHE A 248 -12.34 10.32 -1.71
CA PHE A 248 -11.72 9.50 -2.74
C PHE A 248 -11.82 8.03 -2.31
N GLU A 249 -12.51 7.19 -3.08
CA GLU A 249 -12.80 5.79 -2.74
C GLU A 249 -11.91 4.81 -3.50
N LYS A 250 -11.85 3.56 -3.01
CA LYS A 250 -11.18 2.42 -3.68
C LYS A 250 -9.72 2.71 -4.06
N LEU A 251 -9.02 3.43 -3.20
CA LEU A 251 -7.62 3.74 -3.37
C LEU A 251 -6.80 2.52 -2.99
N GLN A 252 -5.84 2.12 -3.82
CA GLN A 252 -4.93 1.04 -3.45
C GLN A 252 -4.12 1.44 -2.22
N ALA A 253 -4.11 0.60 -1.18
CA ALA A 253 -3.39 0.89 0.05
C ALA A 253 -1.90 0.56 -0.06
N TYR A 254 -1.51 -0.35 -0.95
CA TYR A 254 -0.15 -0.86 -1.07
C TYR A 254 0.33 -0.92 -2.52
N ASP A 255 1.63 -0.77 -2.74
CA ASP A 255 2.29 -0.94 -4.05
C ASP A 255 2.55 -2.41 -4.42
N ALA A 256 3.20 -2.65 -5.55
CA ALA A 256 3.50 -4.00 -6.06
C ALA A 256 4.53 -4.77 -5.21
N GLU A 257 5.18 -4.08 -4.27
CA GLU A 257 6.11 -4.60 -3.28
C GLU A 257 5.45 -4.75 -1.91
N GLY A 258 4.15 -4.41 -1.81
CA GLY A 258 3.36 -4.48 -0.59
C GLY A 258 3.67 -3.38 0.41
N LYS A 259 4.30 -2.29 -0.01
CA LYS A 259 4.57 -1.11 0.82
C LYS A 259 3.40 -0.14 0.77
N ALA A 260 3.03 0.41 1.93
CA ALA A 260 1.89 1.31 2.04
C ALA A 260 2.10 2.61 1.25
N TYR A 261 1.08 3.02 0.49
CA TYR A 261 1.03 4.34 -0.13
C TYR A 261 0.77 5.42 0.92
N LYS A 262 1.50 6.53 0.80
CA LYS A 262 1.19 7.75 1.54
C LYS A 262 0.22 8.60 0.72
N TYR A 263 -0.97 8.84 1.26
CA TYR A 263 -1.95 9.75 0.67
C TYR A 263 -1.97 11.09 1.39
N GLU A 264 -2.06 12.16 0.62
CA GLU A 264 -2.15 13.55 1.08
C GLU A 264 -3.14 14.30 0.19
N VAL A 265 -3.64 15.45 0.66
CA VAL A 265 -4.51 16.31 -0.13
C VAL A 265 -3.90 17.68 -0.28
N LYS A 266 -4.17 18.33 -1.40
CA LYS A 266 -3.76 19.71 -1.67
C LYS A 266 -4.90 20.45 -2.34
N GLU A 267 -5.19 21.65 -1.89
CA GLU A 267 -6.09 22.54 -2.60
C GLU A 267 -5.33 23.29 -3.71
N GLN A 268 -5.96 23.42 -4.88
CA GLN A 268 -5.49 24.36 -5.88
C GLN A 268 -5.68 25.80 -5.37
N ALA A 269 -4.85 26.73 -5.84
CA ALA A 269 -4.87 28.09 -5.35
C ALA A 269 -6.26 28.74 -5.54
N VAL A 270 -6.78 29.35 -4.47
CA VAL A 270 -8.04 30.10 -4.48
C VAL A 270 -7.70 31.56 -4.27
N GLU A 271 -8.05 32.41 -5.24
CA GLU A 271 -7.76 33.84 -5.19
C GLU A 271 -8.40 34.51 -3.96
N GLY A 272 -7.63 35.35 -3.26
CA GLY A 272 -8.09 36.02 -2.02
C GLY A 272 -8.12 35.13 -0.77
N TYR A 273 -7.62 33.89 -0.85
CA TYR A 273 -7.59 32.98 0.28
C TYR A 273 -6.22 32.35 0.50
N LYS A 274 -5.91 32.10 1.77
CA LYS A 274 -4.77 31.30 2.20
C LYS A 274 -5.26 29.95 2.70
N SER A 275 -4.76 28.88 2.08
CA SER A 275 -5.15 27.50 2.39
C SER A 275 -4.24 26.87 3.45
N LYS A 276 -4.83 26.06 4.33
CA LYS A 276 -4.13 25.23 5.32
C LYS A 276 -4.77 23.84 5.35
N VAL A 277 -3.94 22.79 5.29
CA VAL A 277 -4.36 21.40 5.36
C VAL A 277 -3.98 20.81 6.72
N ASN A 278 -4.95 20.19 7.41
CA ASN A 278 -4.73 19.45 8.65
C ASN A 278 -5.25 18.01 8.47
N GLY A 279 -4.36 17.04 8.28
CA GLY A 279 -4.75 15.70 7.83
C GLY A 279 -5.33 15.77 6.42
N TYR A 280 -6.64 15.60 6.31
CA TYR A 280 -7.39 15.77 5.06
C TYR A 280 -8.39 16.94 5.12
N ASP A 281 -8.51 17.63 6.24
CA ASP A 281 -9.38 18.80 6.32
C ASP A 281 -8.64 20.04 5.78
N ILE A 282 -9.36 20.84 5.01
CA ILE A 282 -8.85 22.04 4.37
C ILE A 282 -9.54 23.25 4.99
N THR A 283 -8.78 24.24 5.42
CA THR A 283 -9.30 25.54 5.87
C THR A 283 -8.79 26.64 4.95
N ASN A 284 -9.70 27.44 4.40
CA ASN A 284 -9.34 28.70 3.75
C ASN A 284 -9.62 29.87 4.67
N THR A 285 -8.60 30.69 4.91
CA THR A 285 -8.75 31.98 5.58
C THR A 285 -8.73 33.08 4.54
N LYS A 286 -9.70 34.00 4.61
CA LYS A 286 -9.74 35.15 3.70
C LYS A 286 -8.58 36.09 3.98
N VAL A 287 -7.90 36.52 2.93
CA VAL A 287 -6.73 37.40 3.00
C VAL A 287 -6.83 38.50 1.96
N GLY A 288 -6.14 39.61 2.20
CA GLY A 288 -6.11 40.73 1.28
C GLY A 288 -5.41 41.93 1.91
N GLU A 289 -5.03 42.88 1.07
CA GLU A 289 -4.46 44.14 1.50
C GLU A 289 -5.40 45.30 1.13
N THR A 290 -5.37 46.36 1.94
CA THR A 290 -6.08 47.60 1.70
C THR A 290 -5.15 48.79 1.97
N LYS A 291 -5.66 49.98 1.68
CA LYS A 291 -5.01 51.25 2.03
C LYS A 291 -6.02 52.21 2.66
N VAL A 292 -5.52 53.11 3.49
CA VAL A 292 -6.29 54.20 4.08
C VAL A 292 -5.67 55.50 3.65
N GLU A 293 -6.43 56.33 2.93
CA GLU A 293 -5.97 57.63 2.46
C GLU A 293 -6.95 58.73 2.84
N GLY A 294 -6.43 59.92 3.08
CA GLY A 294 -7.23 61.05 3.50
C GLY A 294 -6.52 62.37 3.24
N THR A 295 -7.29 63.44 3.37
CA THR A 295 -6.83 64.82 3.22
C THR A 295 -7.06 65.60 4.51
N LYS A 296 -6.19 66.57 4.76
CA LYS A 296 -6.34 67.54 5.84
C LYS A 296 -6.79 68.88 5.27
N THR A 297 -7.91 69.37 5.77
CA THR A 297 -8.47 70.69 5.47
C THR A 297 -8.37 71.62 6.67
N TRP A 298 -7.99 72.86 6.41
CA TRP A 298 -7.94 73.93 7.41
C TRP A 298 -9.07 74.94 7.14
N LYS A 299 -9.91 75.19 8.15
CA LYS A 299 -10.94 76.24 8.19
C LYS A 299 -10.52 77.32 9.18
N ASP A 300 -9.60 78.16 8.74
CA ASP A 300 -8.89 79.12 9.58
C ASP A 300 -8.57 80.45 8.89
N ASP A 301 -9.23 80.75 7.77
CA ASP A 301 -9.03 81.97 6.98
C ASP A 301 -7.56 82.26 6.66
N ASN A 302 -6.76 81.20 6.42
CA ASN A 302 -5.31 81.27 6.18
C ASN A 302 -4.52 81.90 7.34
N ALA A 303 -4.85 81.51 8.57
CA ALA A 303 -4.15 81.93 9.78
C ALA A 303 -2.61 81.77 9.65
N THR A 304 -1.87 82.79 10.10
CA THR A 304 -0.40 82.82 10.07
C THR A 304 0.27 81.97 11.16
N ASP A 305 -0.51 81.50 12.14
CA ASP A 305 -0.04 80.67 13.27
C ASP A 305 -0.39 79.17 13.10
N ARG A 306 -0.71 78.74 11.88
CA ARG A 306 -0.96 77.33 11.55
C ARG A 306 0.30 76.48 11.81
N PRO A 307 0.18 75.31 12.47
CA PRO A 307 1.33 74.44 12.66
C PRO A 307 1.87 73.92 11.32
N SER A 308 3.19 73.69 11.24
CA SER A 308 3.86 73.16 10.05
C SER A 308 3.59 71.68 9.78
N THR A 309 3.14 70.94 10.81
CA THR A 309 2.85 69.51 10.75
C THR A 309 1.70 69.15 11.69
N ILE A 310 0.99 68.08 11.37
CA ILE A 310 0.06 67.38 12.28
C ILE A 310 0.43 65.90 12.34
N LYS A 311 -0.03 65.22 13.39
CA LYS A 311 0.09 63.76 13.52
C LYS A 311 -1.27 63.11 13.37
N VAL A 312 -1.36 62.18 12.42
CA VAL A 312 -2.55 61.38 12.14
C VAL A 312 -2.27 59.94 12.55
N ASP A 313 -3.01 59.45 13.52
CA ASP A 313 -2.97 58.05 13.98
C ASP A 313 -3.93 57.21 13.12
N LEU A 314 -3.45 56.06 12.65
CA LEU A 314 -4.27 55.00 12.07
C LEU A 314 -4.71 54.05 13.19
N LEU A 315 -6.01 53.84 13.31
CA LEU A 315 -6.59 52.91 14.27
C LEU A 315 -7.08 51.66 13.54
N GLN A 316 -6.67 50.49 14.01
CA GLN A 316 -7.19 49.18 13.61
C GLN A 316 -8.03 48.63 14.75
N ASN A 317 -9.33 48.42 14.51
CA ASN A 317 -10.30 47.98 15.54
C ASN A 317 -10.21 48.82 16.84
N GLY A 318 -10.03 50.13 16.69
CA GLY A 318 -9.93 51.08 17.81
C GLY A 318 -8.56 51.19 18.49
N LYS A 319 -7.54 50.43 18.06
CA LYS A 319 -6.17 50.53 18.57
C LYS A 319 -5.27 51.26 17.59
N VAL A 320 -4.45 52.20 18.07
CA VAL A 320 -3.44 52.86 17.23
C VAL A 320 -2.41 51.82 16.78
N VAL A 321 -2.20 51.72 15.47
CA VAL A 321 -1.26 50.77 14.85
C VAL A 321 -0.17 51.44 14.02
N ASP A 322 -0.40 52.69 13.59
CA ASP A 322 0.60 53.50 12.89
C ASP A 322 0.29 54.99 13.08
N THR A 323 1.27 55.87 12.89
CA THR A 323 1.13 57.33 12.95
C THR A 323 1.92 57.97 11.82
N LYS A 324 1.29 58.89 11.09
CA LYS A 324 1.96 59.69 10.05
C LYS A 324 1.97 61.17 10.38
N GLU A 325 3.09 61.80 10.08
CA GLU A 325 3.21 63.26 10.03
C GLU A 325 2.72 63.76 8.67
N VAL A 326 1.89 64.80 8.69
CA VAL A 326 1.27 65.39 7.50
C VAL A 326 1.59 66.87 7.46
N THR A 327 2.15 67.33 6.35
CA THR A 327 2.69 68.68 6.20
C THR A 327 2.14 69.37 4.95
N ALA A 328 2.47 70.64 4.77
CA ALA A 328 2.18 71.35 3.53
C ALA A 328 2.90 70.75 2.31
N GLU A 329 4.08 70.15 2.49
CA GLU A 329 4.87 69.52 1.41
C GLU A 329 4.15 68.32 0.81
N THR A 330 3.41 67.55 1.62
CA THR A 330 2.57 66.44 1.14
C THR A 330 1.22 66.92 0.59
N ASN A 331 1.06 68.24 0.39
CA ASN A 331 -0.22 68.89 0.09
C ASN A 331 -1.31 68.52 1.09
N TRP A 332 -0.94 68.34 2.36
CA TRP A 332 -1.86 67.94 3.43
C TRP A 332 -2.58 66.61 3.15
N LYS A 333 -1.96 65.71 2.39
CA LYS A 333 -2.46 64.36 2.11
C LYS A 333 -1.62 63.30 2.83
N TYR A 334 -2.25 62.18 3.14
CA TYR A 334 -1.59 61.03 3.73
C TYR A 334 -2.22 59.72 3.25
N THR A 335 -1.41 58.67 3.23
CA THR A 335 -1.81 57.32 2.80
C THR A 335 -1.08 56.28 3.64
N PHE A 336 -1.81 55.34 4.23
CA PHE A 336 -1.27 54.12 4.85
C PHE A 336 -1.48 52.96 3.86
N GLU A 337 -0.42 52.30 3.43
CA GLU A 337 -0.46 51.26 2.39
C GLU A 337 -0.24 49.85 2.96
N LYS A 338 -0.60 48.81 2.18
CA LYS A 338 -0.35 47.38 2.49
C LYS A 338 -0.89 46.95 3.86
N LEU A 339 -2.03 47.52 4.25
CA LEU A 339 -2.71 47.17 5.48
C LEU A 339 -3.42 45.84 5.29
N GLN A 340 -3.25 44.89 6.22
CA GLN A 340 -4.03 43.65 6.15
C GLN A 340 -5.51 43.98 6.25
N ALA A 341 -6.31 43.46 5.31
CA ALA A 341 -7.74 43.71 5.26
C ALA A 341 -8.52 42.81 6.23
N TYR A 342 -7.98 41.64 6.58
CA TYR A 342 -8.66 40.62 7.38
C TYR A 342 -7.78 40.08 8.51
N ASP A 343 -8.39 39.68 9.61
CA ASP A 343 -7.74 38.99 10.72
C ASP A 343 -7.51 37.49 10.44
N GLU A 344 -6.96 36.77 11.43
CA GLU A 344 -6.66 35.34 11.31
C GLU A 344 -7.90 34.45 11.11
N ASN A 345 -9.09 34.98 11.40
CA ASN A 345 -10.38 34.31 11.22
C ASN A 345 -11.10 34.78 9.96
N GLY A 346 -10.48 35.65 9.15
CA GLY A 346 -11.06 36.21 7.94
C GLY A 346 -12.09 37.31 8.21
N VAL A 347 -12.10 37.92 9.40
CA VAL A 347 -12.97 39.06 9.73
C VAL A 347 -12.29 40.35 9.28
N ALA A 348 -13.04 41.21 8.59
CA ALA A 348 -12.49 42.47 8.09
C ALA A 348 -12.06 43.40 9.23
N TYR A 349 -10.86 43.95 9.13
CA TYR A 349 -10.41 45.00 10.03
C TYR A 349 -11.15 46.30 9.77
N LYS A 350 -11.62 46.95 10.84
CA LYS A 350 -12.11 48.32 10.78
C LYS A 350 -10.93 49.27 10.93
N TYR A 351 -10.68 50.07 9.89
CA TYR A 351 -9.68 51.14 9.95
C TYR A 351 -10.34 52.50 10.07
N GLU A 352 -9.81 53.32 10.98
CA GLU A 352 -10.23 54.69 11.25
C GLU A 352 -9.00 55.57 11.42
N VAL A 353 -9.18 56.89 11.30
CA VAL A 353 -8.10 57.87 11.50
C VAL A 353 -8.47 58.80 12.64
N LYS A 354 -7.46 59.22 13.40
CA LYS A 354 -7.61 60.23 14.45
C LYS A 354 -6.47 61.22 14.36
N GLU A 355 -6.78 62.51 14.43
CA GLU A 355 -5.74 63.53 14.60
C GLU A 355 -5.36 63.65 16.07
N GLN A 356 -4.07 63.77 16.34
CA GLN A 356 -3.60 64.18 17.66
C GLN A 356 -4.00 65.64 17.95
N PRO A 357 -4.25 66.04 19.21
CA PRO A 357 -4.72 67.38 19.53
C PRO A 357 -3.84 68.49 18.95
N VAL A 358 -4.44 69.42 18.21
CA VAL A 358 -3.77 70.61 17.67
C VAL A 358 -4.23 71.84 18.45
N ALA A 359 -3.29 72.53 19.10
CA ALA A 359 -3.61 73.66 19.95
C ALA A 359 -4.33 74.78 19.18
N GLY A 360 -5.47 75.24 19.69
CA GLY A 360 -6.26 76.31 19.07
C GLY A 360 -7.15 75.88 17.91
N TYR A 361 -7.31 74.57 17.69
CA TYR A 361 -8.17 74.01 16.66
C TYR A 361 -9.09 72.93 17.23
N GLU A 362 -10.32 72.89 16.72
CA GLU A 362 -11.23 71.78 16.90
C GLU A 362 -11.17 70.87 15.67
N SER A 363 -10.91 69.58 15.89
CA SER A 363 -10.75 68.58 14.84
C SER A 363 -12.02 67.78 14.62
N LYS A 364 -12.41 67.61 13.36
CA LYS A 364 -13.52 66.77 12.93
C LYS A 364 -13.06 65.81 11.84
N VAL A 365 -13.32 64.52 12.03
CA VAL A 365 -13.06 63.46 11.04
C VAL A 365 -14.35 63.10 10.31
N SER A 366 -14.30 63.03 8.98
CA SER A 366 -15.39 62.60 8.12
C SER A 366 -14.86 61.52 7.16
N GLY A 367 -15.18 60.25 7.44
CA GLY A 367 -14.52 59.13 6.79
C GLY A 367 -13.04 59.11 7.19
N THR A 368 -12.16 59.44 6.26
CA THR A 368 -10.72 59.58 6.49
C THR A 368 -10.24 61.02 6.29
N ASP A 369 -11.12 61.95 5.92
CA ASP A 369 -10.74 63.36 5.81
C ASP A 369 -10.84 64.07 7.15
N ILE A 370 -9.84 64.90 7.44
CA ILE A 370 -9.74 65.62 8.71
C ILE A 370 -9.93 67.10 8.42
N THR A 371 -10.82 67.75 9.17
CA THR A 371 -11.01 69.21 9.12
C THR A 371 -10.65 69.81 10.46
N ASN A 372 -9.72 70.76 10.48
CA ASN A 372 -9.49 71.63 11.64
C ASN A 372 -10.23 72.94 11.46
N THR A 373 -11.03 73.32 12.44
CA THR A 373 -11.66 74.65 12.52
C THR A 373 -10.95 75.46 13.59
N LYS A 374 -10.50 76.67 13.26
CA LYS A 374 -9.87 77.55 14.24
C LYS A 374 -10.88 77.89 15.33
N VAL A 375 -10.55 77.61 16.58
CA VAL A 375 -11.36 78.05 17.72
C VAL A 375 -10.73 79.31 18.28
N GLY A 376 -11.54 80.37 18.38
CA GLY A 376 -11.10 81.65 18.92
C GLY A 376 -10.64 81.47 20.37
N LYS A 377 -9.40 81.86 20.68
CA LYS A 377 -9.01 82.13 22.06
C LYS A 377 -9.61 83.48 22.43
N THR A 378 -10.61 83.50 23.30
CA THR A 378 -11.07 84.76 23.92
C THR A 378 -10.13 85.08 25.07
N LYS A 379 -9.42 86.22 25.00
CA LYS A 379 -8.71 86.75 26.15
C LYS A 379 -9.74 87.39 27.07
N VAL A 380 -9.91 86.83 28.26
CA VAL A 380 -10.75 87.42 29.31
C VAL A 380 -9.82 88.18 30.25
N GLU A 381 -9.96 89.49 30.28
CA GLU A 381 -9.29 90.36 31.25
C GLU A 381 -10.35 90.97 32.17
N GLY A 382 -10.03 91.05 33.46
CA GLY A 382 -10.89 91.65 34.46
C GLY A 382 -10.08 92.55 35.38
N THR A 383 -10.63 93.71 35.72
CA THR A 383 -10.06 94.59 36.74
C THR A 383 -10.85 94.44 38.03
N LYS A 384 -10.17 94.20 39.15
CA LYS A 384 -10.79 94.29 40.48
C LYS A 384 -10.78 95.74 40.94
N THR A 385 -11.97 96.31 41.16
CA THR A 385 -12.13 97.61 41.81
C THR A 385 -12.56 97.41 43.26
N TRP A 386 -11.98 98.18 44.17
CA TRP A 386 -12.41 98.29 45.56
C TRP A 386 -13.22 99.58 45.74
N LYS A 387 -14.42 99.49 46.31
CA LYS A 387 -15.30 100.63 46.64
C LYS A 387 -15.56 100.61 48.14
N ASP A 388 -14.56 101.04 48.88
CA ASP A 388 -14.44 100.89 50.32
C ASP A 388 -13.84 102.16 50.96
N ASP A 389 -13.93 103.32 50.30
CA ASP A 389 -13.39 104.60 50.79
C ASP A 389 -11.91 104.56 51.21
N ASN A 390 -11.10 103.69 50.58
CA ASN A 390 -9.67 103.53 50.85
C ASN A 390 -9.35 103.13 52.29
N THR A 391 -10.09 102.16 52.83
CA THR A 391 -9.69 101.50 54.09
C THR A 391 -8.29 100.88 53.98
N THR A 392 -7.64 100.68 55.13
CA THR A 392 -6.29 100.08 55.22
C THR A 392 -6.30 98.56 55.40
N ASP A 393 -7.46 97.91 55.47
CA ASP A 393 -7.62 96.47 55.76
C ASP A 393 -7.85 95.59 54.51
N ARG A 394 -7.45 96.08 53.33
CA ARG A 394 -7.57 95.30 52.08
C ARG A 394 -6.64 94.08 52.11
N PRO A 395 -7.10 92.92 51.61
CA PRO A 395 -6.21 91.77 51.42
C PRO A 395 -5.16 92.08 50.34
N GLU A 396 -3.92 91.62 50.57
CA GLU A 396 -2.80 91.85 49.62
C GLU A 396 -3.01 91.14 48.27
N MET A 397 -3.81 90.06 48.24
CA MET A 397 -4.11 89.30 47.04
C MET A 397 -5.54 88.75 47.08
N ILE A 398 -6.13 88.58 45.90
CA ILE A 398 -7.36 87.82 45.71
C ILE A 398 -7.12 86.70 44.68
N LYS A 399 -7.94 85.65 44.75
CA LYS A 399 -8.00 84.57 43.76
C LYS A 399 -9.30 84.70 42.97
N VAL A 400 -9.26 84.49 41.66
CA VAL A 400 -10.44 84.65 40.80
C VAL A 400 -10.53 83.45 39.86
N ASP A 401 -11.64 82.72 39.93
CA ASP A 401 -11.92 81.64 38.98
C ASP A 401 -12.42 82.19 37.64
N LEU A 402 -11.89 81.64 36.54
CA LEU A 402 -12.47 81.81 35.20
C LEU A 402 -13.50 80.71 34.98
N LEU A 403 -14.77 81.11 34.78
CA LEU A 403 -15.87 80.19 34.52
C LEU A 403 -16.24 80.19 33.03
N GLN A 404 -16.44 79.01 32.46
CA GLN A 404 -17.08 78.82 31.16
C GLN A 404 -18.37 78.01 31.37
N ASN A 405 -19.52 78.58 30.98
CA ASN A 405 -20.85 77.98 31.16
C ASN A 405 -21.13 77.51 32.61
N GLY A 406 -20.67 78.27 33.61
CA GLY A 406 -20.88 77.97 35.03
C GLY A 406 -19.91 76.96 35.65
N THR A 407 -18.92 76.45 34.90
CA THR A 407 -17.88 75.53 35.40
C THR A 407 -16.52 76.24 35.46
N VAL A 408 -15.76 76.03 36.54
CA VAL A 408 -14.39 76.57 36.69
C VAL A 408 -13.46 75.87 35.70
N ILE A 409 -12.81 76.65 34.83
CA ILE A 409 -11.87 76.15 33.82
C ILE A 409 -10.41 76.59 34.07
N ALA A 410 -10.20 77.61 34.92
CA ALA A 410 -8.91 78.05 35.42
C ALA A 410 -9.11 78.88 36.71
N THR A 411 -8.08 78.99 37.56
CA THR A 411 -8.11 79.76 38.83
C THR A 411 -6.88 80.63 39.01
#